data_AF-A0AA97NVM7-F1
#
_entry.id   AF-A0AA97NVM7-F1
#
_cell.length_a   1.000
_cell.length_b   1.000
_cell.length_c   1.000
_cell.angle_alpha   90.00
_cell.angle_beta   90.00
_cell.angle_gamma   90.00
#
_symmetry.space_group_name_H-M   'P 1'
#
loop_
_entity.id
_entity.type
_entity.pdbx_description
1 polymer ?
#
loop_
_entity_poly.entity_id
_entity_poly.type
_entity_poly.pdbx_seq_one_letter_code
_entity_poly.pdbx_strand_id
1 'polypeptide(L)'
;MAAARTYAAPRLPSKRNVASRKPRGASSVDNKPHIITMADDWDTVTKIGSRVGGGGGGGPRLTTIKNKSQLNAAQRAGGVVGTEKKYGTANSSRTEAGSGQFLTKVDRSDDIVKPKTGDKELGKYIMQQREAKKLGNRVDFGKKIGINKDDLARIENGEVPITQDQVNRIERGLEMYIRGVKKGEPKVKTFKRAGDKK
;
A
#
# COMPACT_ATOMS: atom_id res chain seq x y z
N MET A 1 -49.50 0.78 -36.85
CA MET A 1 -49.18 1.67 -35.72
C MET A 1 -47.73 1.45 -35.31
N ALA A 2 -46.83 2.35 -35.69
CA ALA A 2 -45.42 2.32 -35.29
C ALA A 2 -45.08 3.68 -34.68
N ALA A 3 -44.79 3.69 -33.38
CA ALA A 3 -44.56 4.91 -32.61
C ALA A 3 -43.16 5.48 -32.90
N ALA A 4 -43.11 6.70 -33.43
CA ALA A 4 -41.89 7.45 -33.66
C ALA A 4 -41.25 7.84 -32.31
N ARG A 5 -40.02 7.36 -32.07
CA ARG A 5 -39.20 7.79 -30.94
C ARG A 5 -38.64 9.19 -31.22
N THR A 6 -39.13 10.17 -30.48
CA THR A 6 -38.60 11.54 -30.46
C THR A 6 -37.25 11.55 -29.73
N TYR A 7 -36.18 11.96 -30.41
CA TYR A 7 -34.87 12.19 -29.80
C TYR A 7 -34.79 13.64 -29.30
N ALA A 8 -34.61 13.81 -27.98
CA ALA A 8 -34.36 15.12 -27.38
C ALA A 8 -32.91 15.57 -27.66
N ALA A 9 -32.75 16.73 -28.30
CA ALA A 9 -31.46 17.33 -28.60
C ALA A 9 -30.76 17.88 -27.33
N PRO A 10 -29.41 17.81 -27.24
CA PRO A 10 -28.67 18.36 -26.10
C PRO A 10 -28.62 19.90 -26.13
N ARG A 11 -28.95 20.53 -24.99
CA ARG A 11 -28.86 21.99 -24.77
C ARG A 11 -27.40 22.46 -24.80
N LEU A 12 -27.09 23.41 -25.67
CA LEU A 12 -25.80 24.11 -25.72
C LEU A 12 -25.60 25.00 -24.47
N PRO A 13 -24.37 25.09 -23.91
CA PRO A 13 -24.08 25.97 -22.79
C PRO A 13 -24.08 27.46 -23.20
N SER A 14 -24.81 28.25 -22.41
CA SER A 14 -24.95 29.71 -22.53
C SER A 14 -23.60 30.45 -22.48
N LYS A 15 -23.47 31.51 -23.30
CA LYS A 15 -22.25 32.30 -23.47
C LYS A 15 -21.83 32.95 -22.14
N ARG A 16 -20.61 32.66 -21.70
CA ARG A 16 -19.95 33.37 -20.57
C ARG A 16 -19.61 34.80 -21.00
N ASN A 17 -19.98 35.75 -20.13
CA ASN A 17 -19.72 37.18 -20.25
C ASN A 17 -18.21 37.46 -20.37
N VAL A 18 -17.80 38.13 -21.45
CA VAL A 18 -16.43 38.59 -21.68
C VAL A 18 -16.24 39.91 -20.95
N ALA A 19 -15.77 39.84 -19.71
CA ALA A 19 -15.34 41.01 -18.97
C ALA A 19 -13.93 41.45 -19.43
N SER A 20 -13.91 42.59 -20.11
CA SER A 20 -12.83 43.58 -20.27
C SER A 20 -11.45 43.23 -19.68
N ARG A 21 -10.53 42.81 -20.55
CA ARG A 21 -9.08 42.88 -20.29
C ARG A 21 -8.55 44.22 -20.80
N LYS A 22 -8.27 45.15 -19.90
CA LYS A 22 -7.55 46.40 -20.19
C LYS A 22 -6.11 46.05 -20.64
N PRO A 23 -5.55 46.64 -21.71
CA PRO A 23 -4.19 46.37 -22.12
C PRO A 23 -3.21 46.98 -21.09
N ARG A 24 -2.25 46.17 -20.62
CA ARG A 24 -1.15 46.65 -19.76
C ARG A 24 -0.14 47.38 -20.64
N GLY A 25 0.19 48.61 -20.24
CA GLY A 25 1.08 49.52 -20.94
C GLY A 25 2.48 48.95 -21.17
N ALA A 26 3.03 49.29 -22.34
CA ALA A 26 4.42 49.06 -22.69
C ALA A 26 5.33 49.89 -21.77
N SER A 27 6.19 49.22 -21.00
CA SER A 27 7.26 49.88 -20.26
C SER A 27 8.46 50.08 -21.19
N SER A 28 8.83 51.35 -21.38
CA SER A 28 10.09 51.82 -21.97
C SER A 28 11.27 50.98 -21.46
N VAL A 29 12.04 50.41 -22.38
CA VAL A 29 13.31 49.74 -22.06
C VAL A 29 14.36 50.83 -21.90
N ASP A 30 14.42 51.42 -20.71
CA ASP A 30 15.51 52.32 -20.34
C ASP A 30 16.77 51.48 -20.13
N ASN A 31 17.56 51.36 -21.20
CA ASN A 31 18.79 50.59 -21.24
C ASN A 31 19.91 51.34 -20.49
N LYS A 32 19.87 51.30 -19.16
CA LYS A 32 20.97 51.76 -18.29
C LYS A 32 21.90 50.56 -18.03
N PRO A 33 23.23 50.69 -18.19
CA PRO A 33 24.14 49.58 -17.92
C PRO A 33 24.05 49.20 -16.44
N HIS A 34 23.69 47.94 -16.16
CA HIS A 34 23.71 47.38 -14.81
C HIS A 34 25.16 47.24 -14.37
N ILE A 35 25.63 48.22 -13.60
CA ILE A 35 26.89 48.12 -12.86
C ILE A 35 26.64 47.06 -11.80
N ILE A 36 27.15 45.84 -12.02
CA ILE A 36 27.07 44.75 -11.04
C ILE A 36 27.94 45.15 -9.86
N THR A 37 27.33 45.79 -8.87
CA THR A 37 27.96 46.03 -7.58
C THR A 37 28.04 44.70 -6.84
N MET A 38 29.26 44.30 -6.44
CA MET A 38 29.58 43.09 -5.66
C MET A 38 28.84 42.98 -4.30
N ALA A 39 27.94 43.91 -3.99
CA ALA A 39 27.17 43.95 -2.75
C ALA A 39 25.97 42.98 -2.74
N ASP A 40 25.43 42.59 -3.91
CA ASP A 40 24.27 41.68 -3.99
C ASP A 40 24.62 40.19 -3.75
N ASP A 41 25.89 39.81 -3.93
CA ASP A 41 26.35 38.41 -3.71
C ASP A 41 26.45 38.07 -2.22
N TRP A 42 26.58 39.08 -1.35
CA TRP A 42 26.78 38.91 0.09
C TRP A 42 25.49 38.70 0.88
N ASP A 43 24.31 38.99 0.31
CA ASP A 43 23.00 38.79 0.96
C ASP A 43 22.37 37.41 0.62
N THR A 44 23.13 36.55 -0.07
CA THR A 44 22.70 35.20 -0.44
C THR A 44 22.92 34.22 0.72
N VAL A 45 22.13 34.36 1.79
CA VAL A 45 22.16 33.39 2.91
C VAL A 45 21.70 32.02 2.39
N THR A 46 22.62 31.05 2.38
CA THR A 46 22.30 29.66 2.06
C THR A 46 21.39 29.10 3.17
N LYS A 47 20.08 29.14 2.93
CA LYS A 47 19.09 28.59 3.85
C LYS A 47 19.14 27.05 3.75
N ILE A 48 19.74 26.41 4.76
CA ILE A 48 19.81 24.95 4.86
C ILE A 48 18.75 24.50 5.87
N GLY A 49 17.77 23.71 5.41
CA GLY A 49 16.74 23.17 6.30
C GLY A 49 15.76 22.27 5.56
N SER A 50 15.13 21.35 6.30
CA SER A 50 14.17 20.37 5.76
C SER A 50 12.92 20.98 5.11
N ARG A 51 12.68 22.29 5.33
CA ARG A 51 11.59 23.08 4.72
C ARG A 51 12.04 24.03 3.61
N VAL A 52 13.34 24.12 3.34
CA VAL A 52 13.88 25.05 2.33
C VAL A 52 13.94 24.39 0.94
N GLY A 53 13.82 23.06 0.87
CA GLY A 53 13.75 22.29 -0.37
C GLY A 53 12.38 22.32 -1.04
N GLY A 54 11.98 23.48 -1.57
CA GLY A 54 10.90 23.61 -2.55
C GLY A 54 11.39 24.02 -3.95
N GLY A 55 12.67 24.41 -4.09
CA GLY A 55 13.18 24.98 -5.34
C GLY A 55 14.69 25.11 -5.41
N GLY A 56 15.45 24.18 -4.81
CA GLY A 56 16.91 24.14 -4.90
C GLY A 56 17.40 22.72 -5.19
N GLY A 57 17.83 22.47 -6.43
CA GLY A 57 18.68 21.35 -6.85
C GLY A 57 18.17 19.90 -6.70
N GLY A 58 17.07 19.67 -6.01
CA GLY A 58 16.43 18.36 -5.91
C GLY A 58 15.04 18.43 -6.52
N GLY A 59 14.90 17.96 -7.76
CA GLY A 59 13.58 17.78 -8.37
C GLY A 59 12.67 16.93 -7.46
N PRO A 60 11.33 17.00 -7.65
CA PRO A 60 10.37 16.26 -6.83
C PRO A 60 10.78 14.79 -6.79
N ARG A 61 11.22 14.31 -5.61
CA ARG A 61 11.59 12.90 -5.44
C ARG A 61 10.35 12.08 -5.74
N LEU A 62 10.48 11.10 -6.63
CA LEU A 62 9.41 10.15 -6.93
C LEU A 62 9.10 9.35 -5.66
N THR A 63 8.10 9.77 -4.89
CA THR A 63 7.64 9.02 -3.72
C THR A 63 6.62 7.99 -4.17
N THR A 64 6.87 6.72 -3.90
CA THR A 64 5.86 5.67 -4.10
C THR A 64 4.65 5.97 -3.23
N ILE A 65 3.51 6.16 -3.86
CA ILE A 65 2.24 6.41 -3.18
C ILE A 65 1.80 5.11 -2.51
N LYS A 66 1.85 5.05 -1.17
CA LYS A 66 1.47 3.86 -0.39
C LYS A 66 0.01 3.89 0.02
N ASN A 67 -0.54 5.08 0.24
CA ASN A 67 -1.87 5.28 0.81
C ASN A 67 -2.79 6.09 -0.12
N LYS A 68 -4.10 5.85 -0.05
CA LYS A 68 -5.11 6.55 -0.86
C LYS A 68 -5.12 8.07 -0.62
N SER A 69 -4.82 8.53 0.59
CA SER A 69 -4.69 9.95 0.92
C SER A 69 -3.55 10.62 0.15
N GLN A 70 -2.41 9.96 0.02
CA GLN A 70 -1.26 10.43 -0.74
C GLN A 70 -1.55 10.47 -2.25
N LEU A 71 -2.29 9.48 -2.76
CA LEU A 71 -2.74 9.46 -4.16
C LEU A 71 -3.62 10.66 -4.47
N ASN A 72 -4.62 10.92 -3.63
CA ASN A 72 -5.55 12.03 -3.82
C ASN A 72 -4.83 13.39 -3.70
N ALA A 73 -3.83 13.51 -2.83
CA ALA A 73 -2.99 14.70 -2.72
C ALA A 73 -2.16 14.93 -3.99
N ALA A 74 -1.52 13.88 -4.52
CA ALA A 74 -0.74 13.95 -5.76
C ALA A 74 -1.60 14.30 -6.98
N GLN A 75 -2.81 13.74 -7.07
CA GLN A 75 -3.78 14.06 -8.12
C GLN A 75 -4.22 15.53 -8.07
N ARG A 76 -4.48 16.07 -6.88
CA ARG A 76 -4.88 17.48 -6.71
C ARG A 76 -3.73 18.46 -6.96
N ALA A 77 -2.50 18.06 -6.64
CA ALA A 77 -1.29 18.85 -6.87
C ALA A 77 -0.84 18.84 -8.34
N GLY A 78 -1.54 18.13 -9.24
CA GLY A 78 -1.16 18.03 -10.66
C GLY A 78 0.12 17.22 -10.90
N GLY A 79 0.54 16.38 -9.94
CA GLY A 79 1.70 15.51 -10.09
C GLY A 79 1.45 14.40 -11.11
N VAL A 80 2.51 13.92 -11.77
CA VAL A 80 2.43 12.78 -12.69
C VAL A 80 2.07 11.51 -11.90
N VAL A 81 0.82 11.07 -12.03
CA VAL A 81 0.34 9.81 -11.43
C VAL A 81 0.50 8.70 -12.46
N GLY A 82 1.62 7.97 -12.38
CA GLY A 82 1.82 6.77 -13.18
C GLY A 82 0.91 5.63 -12.69
N THR A 83 0.03 5.15 -13.57
CA THR A 83 -0.76 3.94 -13.32
C THR A 83 -0.06 2.75 -13.97
N GLU A 84 0.48 1.85 -13.15
CA GLU A 84 1.13 0.63 -13.62
C GLU A 84 0.34 -0.61 -13.18
N LYS A 85 0.34 -1.65 -14.03
CA LYS A 85 -0.23 -2.95 -13.68
C LYS A 85 0.73 -3.65 -12.72
N LYS A 86 0.23 -4.07 -11.54
CA LYS A 86 1.06 -4.79 -10.57
C LYS A 86 1.33 -6.22 -11.02
N TYR A 87 2.48 -6.75 -10.62
CA TYR A 87 2.82 -8.16 -10.78
C TYR A 87 1.89 -9.01 -9.90
N GLY A 88 1.40 -10.15 -10.43
CA GLY A 88 0.46 -11.02 -9.70
C GLY A 88 -0.97 -10.48 -9.61
N THR A 89 -1.48 -9.81 -10.64
CA THR A 89 -2.88 -9.34 -10.70
C THR A 89 -3.90 -10.48 -10.77
N ALA A 90 -5.12 -10.22 -10.26
CA ALA A 90 -6.27 -11.13 -10.18
C ALA A 90 -6.12 -12.21 -9.09
N ASN A 91 -6.18 -13.49 -9.46
CA ASN A 91 -6.22 -14.65 -8.56
C ASN A 91 -4.89 -15.41 -8.47
N SER A 92 -3.76 -14.72 -8.68
CA SER A 92 -2.44 -15.34 -8.50
C SER A 92 -2.30 -15.91 -7.09
N SER A 93 -1.64 -17.07 -6.98
CA SER A 93 -1.40 -17.73 -5.70
C SER A 93 -0.77 -16.75 -4.71
N ARG A 94 -1.44 -16.52 -3.58
CA ARG A 94 -0.99 -15.59 -2.54
C ARG A 94 0.37 -15.97 -1.94
N THR A 95 0.75 -17.23 -2.08
CA THR A 95 2.05 -17.74 -1.65
C THR A 95 3.20 -17.18 -2.49
N GLU A 96 2.96 -16.87 -3.77
CA GLU A 96 3.99 -16.41 -4.71
C GLU A 96 4.18 -14.89 -4.70
N ALA A 97 3.16 -14.15 -4.27
CA ALA A 97 3.16 -12.68 -4.26
C ALA A 97 4.24 -12.05 -3.36
N GLY A 98 4.77 -12.80 -2.38
CA GLY A 98 5.82 -12.33 -1.47
C GLY A 98 7.18 -13.04 -1.62
N SER A 99 7.24 -14.16 -2.35
CA SER A 99 8.45 -14.98 -2.46
C SER A 99 9.30 -14.65 -3.69
N GLY A 100 8.77 -13.89 -4.67
CA GLY A 100 9.49 -13.57 -5.91
C GLY A 100 10.89 -12.99 -5.68
N GLN A 101 11.07 -12.13 -4.68
CA GLN A 101 12.41 -11.59 -4.35
C GLN A 101 13.38 -12.68 -3.85
N PHE A 102 12.90 -13.63 -3.06
CA PHE A 102 13.72 -14.75 -2.59
C PHE A 102 14.04 -15.71 -3.74
N LEU A 103 13.05 -16.03 -4.59
CA LEU A 103 13.25 -16.90 -5.75
C LEU A 103 14.29 -16.32 -6.72
N THR A 104 14.23 -15.02 -7.03
CA THR A 104 15.26 -14.40 -7.89
C THR A 104 16.65 -14.40 -7.24
N LYS A 105 16.75 -14.35 -5.91
CA LYS A 105 18.04 -14.46 -5.23
C LYS A 105 18.59 -15.89 -5.28
N VAL A 106 17.73 -16.89 -5.06
CA VAL A 106 18.11 -18.30 -5.17
C VAL A 106 18.54 -18.62 -6.59
N ASP A 107 17.80 -18.15 -7.60
CA ASP A 107 18.11 -18.37 -9.02
C ASP A 107 19.45 -17.76 -9.47
N ARG A 108 19.87 -16.66 -8.83
CA ARG A 108 21.14 -15.97 -9.12
C ARG A 108 22.33 -16.45 -8.27
N SER A 109 22.11 -17.38 -7.35
CA SER A 109 23.16 -17.84 -6.43
C SER A 109 23.59 -19.26 -6.80
N ASP A 110 24.89 -19.48 -6.94
CA ASP A 110 25.46 -20.81 -7.18
C ASP A 110 25.66 -21.64 -5.89
N ASP A 111 25.34 -21.06 -4.72
CA ASP A 111 25.44 -21.71 -3.40
C ASP A 111 24.13 -22.43 -3.01
N ILE A 112 24.25 -23.53 -2.25
CA ILE A 112 23.12 -24.37 -1.84
C ILE A 112 22.36 -23.68 -0.70
N VAL A 113 21.31 -22.93 -1.07
CA VAL A 113 20.46 -22.22 -0.09
C VAL A 113 19.54 -23.20 0.64
N LYS A 114 19.79 -23.44 1.94
CA LYS A 114 18.92 -24.25 2.79
C LYS A 114 17.50 -23.65 2.89
N PRO A 115 16.44 -24.41 2.59
CA PRO A 115 15.07 -23.96 2.81
C PRO A 115 14.81 -23.64 4.27
N LYS A 116 14.02 -22.58 4.52
CA LYS A 116 13.63 -22.20 5.88
C LYS A 116 12.75 -23.29 6.46
N THR A 117 13.08 -23.79 7.65
CA THR A 117 12.25 -24.74 8.39
C THR A 117 11.24 -24.02 9.27
N GLY A 118 10.18 -24.73 9.68
CA GLY A 118 9.21 -24.23 10.64
C GLY A 118 9.76 -24.11 12.06
N ASP A 119 9.03 -23.37 12.90
CA ASP A 119 9.29 -23.29 14.34
C ASP A 119 8.42 -24.33 15.08
N LYS A 120 9.09 -25.28 15.74
CA LYS A 120 8.45 -26.38 16.48
C LYS A 120 7.75 -25.88 17.75
N GLU A 121 8.25 -24.83 18.39
CA GLU A 121 7.63 -24.30 19.61
C GLU A 121 6.31 -23.61 19.29
N LEU A 122 6.29 -22.83 18.21
CA LEU A 122 5.07 -22.22 17.70
C LEU A 122 4.04 -23.27 17.27
N GLY A 123 4.48 -24.34 16.59
CA GLY A 123 3.61 -25.46 16.19
C GLY A 123 2.93 -26.14 17.38
N LYS A 124 3.70 -26.48 18.42
CA LYS A 124 3.18 -27.03 19.68
C LYS A 124 2.20 -26.08 20.38
N TYR A 125 2.51 -24.78 20.38
CA TYR A 125 1.63 -23.78 20.97
C TYR A 125 0.28 -23.70 20.25
N ILE A 126 0.25 -23.74 18.91
CA ILE A 126 -0.99 -23.76 18.13
C ILE A 126 -1.84 -25.00 18.48
N MET A 127 -1.20 -26.16 18.61
CA MET A 127 -1.87 -27.41 18.99
C MET A 127 -2.53 -27.30 20.37
N GLN A 128 -1.79 -26.82 21.38
CA GLN A 128 -2.31 -26.61 22.72
C GLN A 128 -3.49 -25.62 22.75
N GLN A 129 -3.40 -24.52 22.01
CA GLN A 129 -4.47 -23.52 21.99
C GLN A 129 -5.72 -24.01 21.24
N ARG A 130 -5.55 -24.85 20.21
CA ARG A 130 -6.68 -25.51 19.53
C ARG A 130 -7.43 -26.44 20.48
N GLU A 131 -6.71 -27.21 21.28
CA GLU A 131 -7.26 -28.11 22.29
C GLU A 131 -7.94 -27.34 23.42
N ALA A 132 -7.29 -26.30 23.96
CA ALA A 132 -7.83 -25.46 25.02
C ALA A 132 -9.15 -24.78 24.61
N LYS A 133 -9.26 -24.32 23.37
CA LYS A 133 -10.47 -23.69 22.83
C LYS A 133 -11.50 -24.68 22.28
N LYS A 134 -11.25 -26.00 22.38
CA LYS A 134 -12.13 -27.06 21.90
C LYS A 134 -12.61 -26.82 20.45
N LEU A 135 -11.73 -26.33 19.59
CA LEU A 135 -12.05 -25.93 18.21
C LEU A 135 -12.21 -27.10 17.23
N GLY A 136 -12.45 -28.31 17.75
CA GLY A 136 -12.64 -29.53 16.97
C GLY A 136 -11.34 -30.16 16.45
N ASN A 137 -11.50 -31.11 15.54
CA ASN A 137 -10.38 -31.80 14.89
C ASN A 137 -9.64 -30.83 13.95
N ARG A 138 -8.41 -31.16 13.55
CA ARG A 138 -7.63 -30.44 12.52
C ARG A 138 -8.45 -30.17 11.26
N VAL A 139 -9.35 -31.08 10.90
CA VAL A 139 -10.26 -30.92 9.76
C VAL A 139 -11.24 -29.75 9.97
N ASP A 140 -11.88 -29.67 11.13
CA ASP A 140 -12.88 -28.64 11.43
C ASP A 140 -12.24 -27.27 11.59
N PHE A 141 -11.11 -27.23 12.30
CA PHE A 141 -10.32 -26.01 12.43
C PHE A 141 -9.76 -25.54 11.09
N GLY A 142 -9.24 -26.48 10.29
CA GLY A 142 -8.77 -26.24 8.92
C GLY A 142 -9.85 -25.64 8.03
N LYS A 143 -11.07 -26.19 8.05
CA LYS A 143 -12.23 -25.62 7.34
C LYS A 143 -12.56 -24.20 7.80
N LYS A 144 -12.50 -23.93 9.11
CA LYS A 144 -12.78 -22.59 9.69
C LYS A 144 -11.79 -21.52 9.22
N ILE A 145 -10.50 -21.87 9.11
CA ILE A 145 -9.44 -20.93 8.71
C ILE A 145 -9.11 -20.97 7.21
N GLY A 146 -9.63 -21.95 6.48
CA GLY A 146 -9.35 -22.19 5.06
C GLY A 146 -7.93 -22.73 4.80
N ILE A 147 -7.44 -23.62 5.66
CA ILE A 147 -6.15 -24.34 5.48
C ILE A 147 -6.45 -25.83 5.43
N ASN A 148 -5.77 -26.57 4.55
CA ASN A 148 -5.95 -28.01 4.42
C ASN A 148 -5.47 -28.75 5.70
N LYS A 149 -6.06 -29.91 6.02
CA LYS A 149 -5.72 -30.67 7.24
C LYS A 149 -4.23 -31.05 7.27
N ASP A 150 -3.68 -31.39 6.11
CA ASP A 150 -2.31 -31.91 6.00
C ASP A 150 -1.30 -30.77 6.19
N ASP A 151 -1.57 -29.60 5.60
CA ASP A 151 -0.76 -28.40 5.81
C ASP A 151 -0.81 -27.94 7.27
N LEU A 152 -1.99 -28.00 7.90
CA LEU A 152 -2.14 -27.68 9.31
C LEU A 152 -1.35 -28.67 10.19
N ALA A 153 -1.37 -29.96 9.87
CA ALA A 153 -0.59 -30.96 10.60
C ALA A 153 0.93 -30.70 10.48
N ARG A 154 1.41 -30.36 9.28
CA ARG A 154 2.82 -29.99 9.04
C ARG A 154 3.23 -28.73 9.79
N ILE A 155 2.32 -27.75 9.90
CA ILE A 155 2.53 -26.52 10.68
C ILE A 155 2.60 -26.84 12.18
N GLU A 156 1.65 -27.63 12.71
CA GLU A 156 1.66 -28.02 14.13
C GLU A 156 2.91 -28.82 14.51
N ASN A 157 3.45 -29.62 13.58
CA ASN A 157 4.70 -30.36 13.77
C ASN A 157 5.98 -29.52 13.57
N GLY A 158 5.86 -28.29 13.05
CA GLY A 158 6.99 -27.40 12.77
C GLY A 158 7.85 -27.82 11.57
N GLU A 159 7.29 -28.61 10.64
CA GLU A 159 8.02 -29.11 9.47
C GLU A 159 8.17 -28.03 8.38
N VAL A 160 7.12 -27.22 8.20
CA VAL A 160 7.02 -26.22 7.14
C VAL A 160 7.05 -24.81 7.74
N PRO A 161 7.76 -23.84 7.12
CA PRO A 161 7.71 -22.45 7.56
C PRO A 161 6.32 -21.87 7.36
N ILE A 162 5.78 -21.24 8.40
CA ILE A 162 4.46 -20.63 8.34
C ILE A 162 4.51 -19.29 7.58
N THR A 163 3.65 -19.14 6.58
CA THR A 163 3.53 -17.87 5.83
C THR A 163 2.75 -16.84 6.64
N GLN A 164 3.01 -15.55 6.39
CA GLN A 164 2.35 -14.45 7.09
C GLN A 164 0.82 -14.51 7.02
N ASP A 165 0.28 -14.96 5.88
CA ASP A 165 -1.16 -15.11 5.69
C ASP A 165 -1.73 -16.28 6.52
N GLN A 166 -1.06 -17.43 6.54
CA GLN A 166 -1.44 -18.55 7.40
C GLN A 166 -1.44 -18.15 8.88
N VAL A 167 -0.43 -17.40 9.34
CA VAL A 167 -0.42 -16.86 10.71
C VAL A 167 -1.67 -16.00 10.96
N ASN A 168 -1.97 -15.07 10.05
CA ASN A 168 -3.13 -14.20 10.21
C ASN A 168 -4.46 -14.97 10.27
N ARG A 169 -4.59 -16.05 9.49
CA ARG A 169 -5.78 -16.92 9.50
C ARG A 169 -5.88 -17.73 10.81
N ILE A 170 -4.77 -18.31 11.28
CA ILE A 170 -4.73 -19.05 12.55
C ILE A 170 -5.03 -18.13 13.73
N GLU A 171 -4.39 -16.97 13.82
CA GLU A 171 -4.66 -15.99 14.88
C GLU A 171 -6.11 -15.52 14.91
N ARG A 172 -6.75 -15.40 13.73
CA ARG A 172 -8.19 -15.08 13.64
C ARG A 172 -9.07 -16.25 14.04
N GLY A 173 -8.68 -17.48 13.71
CA GLY A 173 -9.42 -18.69 14.09
C GLY A 173 -9.36 -18.97 15.59
N LEU A 174 -8.20 -18.69 16.20
CA LEU A 174 -7.93 -18.79 17.64
C LEU A 174 -8.27 -17.51 18.40
N GLU A 175 -8.60 -16.41 17.73
CA GLU A 175 -8.89 -15.09 18.35
C GLU A 175 -7.81 -14.62 19.35
N MET A 176 -6.54 -14.93 19.07
CA MET A 176 -5.39 -14.55 19.90
C MET A 176 -4.14 -14.37 19.04
N TYR A 177 -3.17 -13.63 19.56
CA TYR A 177 -1.85 -13.57 18.95
C TYR A 177 -1.03 -14.81 19.33
N ILE A 178 -0.46 -15.46 18.32
CA ILE A 178 0.36 -16.67 18.52
C ILE A 178 1.86 -16.36 18.56
N ARG A 179 2.25 -15.11 18.27
CA ARG A 179 3.63 -14.67 18.11
C ARG A 179 3.86 -13.25 18.59
N GLY A 180 5.14 -12.88 18.69
CA GLY A 180 5.58 -11.55 19.10
C GLY A 180 5.39 -11.32 20.61
N VAL A 181 5.63 -10.08 21.03
CA VAL A 181 5.57 -9.68 22.45
C VAL A 181 4.18 -9.90 23.06
N LYS A 182 3.13 -9.75 22.25
CA LYS A 182 1.71 -9.89 22.66
C LYS A 182 1.19 -11.34 22.59
N LYS A 183 2.08 -12.34 22.59
CA LYS A 183 1.67 -13.76 22.52
C LYS A 183 0.70 -14.10 23.65
N GLY A 184 -0.42 -14.72 23.31
CA GLY A 184 -1.47 -15.08 24.26
C GLY A 184 -2.52 -14.00 24.50
N GLU A 185 -2.27 -12.75 24.10
CA GLU A 185 -3.29 -11.70 24.22
C GLU A 185 -4.45 -11.95 23.22
N PRO A 186 -5.69 -11.63 23.62
CA PRO A 186 -6.84 -11.76 22.75
C PRO A 186 -6.73 -10.83 21.55
N LYS A 187 -6.97 -11.36 20.35
CA LYS A 187 -6.98 -10.58 19.12
C LYS A 187 -8.34 -9.93 18.97
N VAL A 188 -8.51 -8.76 19.55
CA VAL A 188 -9.70 -7.91 19.38
C VAL A 188 -9.95 -7.67 17.90
N LYS A 189 -11.18 -7.97 17.44
CA LYS A 189 -11.63 -7.62 16.09
C LYS A 189 -11.69 -6.09 16.02
N THR A 190 -10.72 -5.47 15.37
CA THR A 190 -10.61 -4.00 15.25
C THR A 190 -11.80 -3.37 14.55
N PHE A 191 -12.55 -4.14 13.77
CA PHE A 191 -13.83 -3.73 13.20
C PHE A 191 -14.92 -4.69 13.67
N LYS A 192 -15.92 -4.16 14.39
CA LYS A 192 -17.16 -4.90 14.68
C LYS A 192 -17.77 -5.31 13.33
N ARG A 193 -17.96 -6.61 13.10
CA ARG A 193 -18.76 -7.05 11.94
C ARG A 193 -20.20 -6.57 12.18
N ALA A 194 -21.00 -6.37 11.15
CA ALA A 194 -22.36 -5.82 11.31
C ALA A 194 -23.22 -6.62 12.32
N GLY A 195 -22.94 -7.90 12.53
CA GLY A 195 -23.59 -8.75 13.55
C GLY A 195 -23.03 -8.68 14.98
N ASP A 196 -21.92 -7.98 15.21
CA ASP A 196 -21.30 -7.77 16.54
C ASP A 196 -21.78 -6.44 17.18
N LYS A 197 -22.77 -5.76 16.57
CA LYS A 197 -23.49 -4.63 17.16
C LYS A 197 -24.71 -5.18 17.91
N LYS A 198 -24.49 -5.68 19.11
CA LYS A 198 -25.49 -5.70 20.18
C LYS A 198 -24.91 -4.95 21.36
#